data_AF-A0A2V8HUK0-F1
#
_entry.id   AF-A0A2V8HUK0-F1
#
_cell.length_a   1.000
_cell.length_b   1.000
_cell.length_c   1.000
_cell.angle_alpha   90.00
_cell.angle_beta   90.00
_cell.angle_gamma   90.00
#
_symmetry.space_group_name_H-M   'P 1'
#
loop_
_entity.id
_entity.type
_entity.pdbx_description
1 polymer ?
#
loop_
_entity_poly.entity_id
_entity_poly.type
_entity_poly.pdbx_seq_one_letter_code
_entity_poly.pdbx_strand_id
1 'polypeptide(L)'
;MMTIRRSVVALITVLAFGVPAWAQDGAGAGTPAAGAPAAAAAGQRQVAPEDDPDLDIDPLQSDFTLIGLPTTLRMPRMKSAFRVTHRFTRSLGQGDFGSLASDFFGIDSGAAIGLEYRFGLMRGADVGIRRTNDRTIEFEAEYNLLTQVRNAKPIGLSAFASIDGTNNFRDSYSPALGVVLSRTLGRAGTVYVDPIWVNNSNPLPSVLADNNDSFLLGLGTRLR
;
A
#
# COMPACT_ATOMS: atom_id res chain seq x y z
N MET A 1 5.77 18.20 51.36
CA MET A 1 6.85 18.66 50.45
C MET A 1 7.22 17.51 49.52
N MET A 2 7.58 17.85 48.28
CA MET A 2 8.23 17.02 47.26
C MET A 2 7.33 16.46 46.13
N THR A 3 7.16 17.34 45.14
CA THR A 3 6.71 17.13 43.76
C THR A 3 7.86 16.61 42.91
N ILE A 4 7.65 15.60 42.05
CA ILE A 4 8.53 15.35 40.89
C ILE A 4 7.66 14.96 39.68
N ARG A 5 7.49 15.90 38.75
CA ARG A 5 7.03 15.65 37.38
C ARG A 5 8.26 15.33 36.52
N ARG A 6 8.20 14.31 35.68
CA ARG A 6 9.19 14.08 34.60
C ARG A 6 8.52 14.30 33.26
N SER A 7 8.82 15.44 32.64
CA SER A 7 8.55 15.71 31.23
C SER A 7 9.74 15.21 30.42
N VAL A 8 9.51 14.37 29.41
CA VAL A 8 10.51 14.03 28.40
C VAL A 8 10.11 14.74 27.12
N VAL A 9 10.91 15.75 26.75
CA VAL A 9 10.86 16.45 25.47
C VAL A 9 11.78 15.68 24.53
N ALA A 10 11.24 15.14 23.43
CA ALA A 10 12.03 14.58 22.34
C ALA A 10 12.23 15.64 21.26
N LEU A 11 13.49 16.03 21.07
CA LEU A 11 13.97 16.98 20.08
C LEU A 11 14.11 16.26 18.73
N ILE A 12 13.43 16.72 17.69
CA ILE A 12 13.59 16.24 16.31
C ILE A 12 14.60 17.15 15.62
N THR A 13 15.77 16.59 15.29
CA THR A 13 16.80 17.26 14.46
C THR A 13 16.59 16.89 12.99
N VAL A 14 16.28 17.89 12.16
CA VAL A 14 16.27 17.76 10.70
C VAL A 14 17.65 18.15 10.17
N LEU A 15 18.35 17.21 9.53
CA LEU A 15 19.58 17.48 8.78
C LEU A 15 19.24 17.58 7.29
N ALA A 16 19.32 18.80 6.76
CA ALA A 16 19.28 19.07 5.33
C ALA A 16 20.72 19.06 4.79
N PHE A 17 21.02 18.18 3.83
CA PHE A 17 22.27 18.21 3.08
C PHE A 17 22.11 19.13 1.86
N GLY A 18 22.78 20.28 1.90
CA GLY A 18 22.97 21.16 0.76
C GLY A 18 24.10 20.63 -0.14
N VAL A 19 23.84 20.55 -1.44
CA VAL A 19 24.86 20.29 -2.47
C VAL A 19 25.38 21.66 -2.95
N PRO A 20 26.69 21.96 -2.87
CA PRO A 20 27.20 23.19 -3.43
C PRO A 20 27.34 23.08 -4.96
N ALA A 21 26.71 24.01 -5.66
CA ALA A 21 26.99 24.34 -7.06
C ALA A 21 28.34 25.08 -7.11
N TRP A 22 29.31 24.53 -7.84
CA TRP A 22 30.53 25.25 -8.19
C TRP A 22 30.37 25.82 -9.60
N ALA A 23 30.45 27.14 -9.65
CA ALA A 23 30.43 27.96 -10.85
C ALA A 23 31.67 27.69 -11.71
N GLN A 24 31.44 27.71 -13.02
CA GLN A 24 32.47 27.85 -14.05
C GLN A 24 32.96 29.29 -14.08
N ASP A 25 34.27 29.50 -14.17
CA ASP A 25 34.83 30.75 -14.68
C ASP A 25 36.20 30.49 -15.32
N GLY A 26 36.47 31.22 -16.40
CA GLY A 26 37.83 31.65 -16.73
C GLY A 26 38.45 31.09 -18.01
N ALA A 27 38.46 31.92 -19.04
CA ALA A 27 39.13 31.74 -20.32
C ALA A 27 40.67 31.74 -20.24
N GLY A 28 41.33 31.05 -21.18
CA GLY A 28 42.76 31.15 -21.43
C GLY A 28 43.11 30.59 -22.81
N ALA A 29 43.54 31.47 -23.72
CA ALA A 29 43.97 31.14 -25.07
C ALA A 29 45.39 30.53 -25.09
N GLY A 30 45.62 29.52 -25.94
CA GLY A 30 46.94 28.93 -26.20
C GLY A 30 46.91 27.98 -27.42
N THR A 31 47.73 28.31 -28.41
CA THR A 31 47.98 27.75 -29.75
C THR A 31 48.38 26.24 -29.73
N PRO A 32 48.21 25.47 -30.83
CA PRO A 32 48.06 24.01 -30.77
C PRO A 32 49.40 23.26 -30.72
N ALA A 33 49.51 22.29 -29.82
CA ALA A 33 50.62 21.35 -29.76
C ALA A 33 50.20 19.97 -30.31
N ALA A 34 51.13 19.37 -31.05
CA ALA A 34 50.99 18.21 -31.89
C ALA A 34 50.68 16.89 -31.14
N GLY A 35 49.93 16.02 -31.83
CA GLY A 35 50.09 14.55 -31.78
C GLY A 35 49.80 13.86 -30.45
N ALA A 36 48.53 13.82 -30.03
CA ALA A 36 48.05 12.83 -29.07
C ALA A 36 47.37 11.67 -29.81
N PRO A 37 47.60 10.39 -29.42
CA PRO A 37 46.92 9.26 -30.05
C PRO A 37 45.41 9.38 -29.82
N ALA A 38 44.62 9.14 -30.87
CA ALA A 38 43.18 9.12 -30.79
C ALA A 38 42.74 8.02 -29.81
N ALA A 39 42.44 8.40 -28.57
CA ALA A 39 41.71 7.56 -27.65
C ALA A 39 40.35 7.29 -28.30
N ALA A 40 40.11 6.04 -28.70
CA ALA A 40 38.79 5.61 -29.13
C ALA A 40 37.82 5.95 -27.99
N ALA A 41 36.96 6.94 -28.21
CA ALA A 41 35.84 7.20 -27.34
C ALA A 41 34.97 5.94 -27.38
N ALA A 42 35.16 5.05 -26.40
CA ALA A 42 34.21 4.01 -26.09
C ALA A 42 32.92 4.75 -25.76
N GLY A 43 32.02 4.85 -26.74
CA GLY A 43 30.70 5.40 -26.56
C GLY A 43 30.06 4.65 -25.41
N GLN A 44 29.96 5.30 -24.25
CA GLN A 44 29.13 4.82 -23.17
C GLN A 44 27.73 4.77 -23.76
N ARG A 45 27.26 3.55 -24.07
CA ARG A 45 25.87 3.30 -24.41
C ARG A 45 25.07 3.84 -23.24
N GLN A 46 24.43 5.00 -23.42
CA GLN A 46 23.38 5.46 -22.53
C GLN A 46 22.33 4.34 -22.54
N VAL A 47 22.32 3.52 -21.49
CA VAL A 47 21.23 2.62 -21.23
C VAL A 47 20.06 3.53 -20.95
N ALA A 48 19.14 3.64 -21.91
CA ALA A 48 17.88 4.33 -21.68
C ALA A 48 17.26 3.75 -20.41
N PRO A 49 16.77 4.58 -19.48
CA PRO A 49 16.05 4.09 -18.31
C PRO A 49 14.98 3.10 -18.78
N GLU A 50 14.95 1.92 -18.16
CA GLU A 50 13.94 0.92 -18.46
C GLU A 50 12.57 1.53 -18.14
N ASP A 51 11.69 1.63 -19.13
CA ASP A 51 10.34 2.16 -18.97
C ASP A 51 9.56 1.26 -18.02
N ASP A 52 9.21 1.79 -16.83
CA ASP A 52 8.53 1.03 -15.79
C ASP A 52 7.07 1.43 -15.65
N PRO A 53 6.12 0.67 -16.23
CA PRO A 53 4.72 1.06 -16.20
C PRO A 53 4.13 0.94 -14.79
N ASP A 54 4.85 0.36 -13.83
CA ASP A 54 4.44 0.40 -12.42
C ASP A 54 4.68 1.80 -11.81
N LEU A 55 5.60 2.60 -12.37
CA LEU A 55 5.83 3.99 -11.96
C LEU A 55 4.84 4.97 -12.62
N ASP A 56 4.11 4.52 -13.63
CA ASP A 56 3.07 5.32 -14.27
C ASP A 56 1.91 5.53 -13.31
N ILE A 57 1.70 6.78 -12.90
CA ILE A 57 0.55 7.15 -12.09
C ILE A 57 -0.71 7.04 -12.95
N ASP A 58 -1.60 6.10 -12.63
CA ASP A 58 -2.93 6.04 -13.23
C ASP A 58 -3.94 6.89 -12.42
N PRO A 59 -4.30 8.11 -12.89
CA PRO A 59 -5.25 8.96 -12.18
C PRO A 59 -6.68 8.40 -12.20
N LEU A 60 -6.95 7.27 -12.85
CA LEU A 60 -8.24 6.59 -12.87
C LEU A 60 -8.30 5.37 -11.93
N GLN A 61 -7.20 4.97 -11.28
CA GLN A 61 -7.16 3.83 -10.34
C GLN A 61 -6.95 4.30 -8.89
N SER A 62 -7.75 3.81 -7.94
CA SER A 62 -7.61 4.19 -6.52
C SER A 62 -6.24 3.78 -5.96
N ASP A 63 -5.97 4.08 -4.68
CA ASP A 63 -4.85 3.49 -3.94
C ASP A 63 -4.85 1.94 -4.04
N PHE A 64 -3.79 1.28 -3.58
CA PHE A 64 -3.66 -0.18 -3.61
C PHE A 64 -4.82 -0.90 -2.90
N THR A 65 -5.56 -0.19 -2.05
CA THR A 65 -6.83 -0.63 -1.49
C THR A 65 -7.90 0.47 -1.53
N LEU A 66 -9.17 0.09 -1.73
CA LEU A 66 -10.35 0.92 -1.53
C LEU A 66 -11.08 0.43 -0.27
N ILE A 67 -10.82 1.05 0.88
CA ILE A 67 -11.44 0.73 2.19
C ILE A 67 -11.61 -0.79 2.38
N GLY A 68 -10.50 -1.50 2.52
CA GLY A 68 -10.47 -2.95 2.76
C GLY A 68 -10.63 -3.83 1.51
N LEU A 69 -10.90 -3.27 0.33
CA LEU A 69 -10.86 -4.00 -0.94
C LEU A 69 -9.51 -3.78 -1.63
N PRO A 70 -8.77 -4.83 -2.05
CA PRO A 70 -7.60 -4.65 -2.90
C PRO A 70 -8.00 -4.08 -4.28
N THR A 71 -7.09 -3.38 -4.94
CA THR A 71 -7.29 -2.89 -6.31
C THR A 71 -6.19 -3.42 -7.21
N THR A 72 -6.39 -3.40 -8.54
CA THR A 72 -5.33 -3.78 -9.48
C THR A 72 -4.24 -2.71 -9.65
N LEU A 73 -4.22 -1.66 -8.81
CA LEU A 73 -3.12 -0.70 -8.82
C LEU A 73 -1.89 -1.37 -8.20
N ARG A 74 -0.74 -1.16 -8.83
CA ARG A 74 0.47 -1.92 -8.53
C ARG A 74 1.42 -1.11 -7.67
N MET A 75 1.96 -1.71 -6.62
CA MET A 75 3.11 -1.13 -5.93
C MET A 75 4.34 -1.22 -6.85
N PRO A 76 4.98 -0.11 -7.22
CA PRO A 76 6.14 -0.19 -8.10
C PRO A 76 7.31 -0.93 -7.46
N ARG A 77 8.10 -1.60 -8.30
CA ARG A 77 9.25 -2.38 -7.88
C ARG A 77 10.20 -1.52 -7.02
N MET A 78 10.61 -2.06 -5.87
CA MET A 78 11.45 -1.42 -4.86
C MET A 78 10.87 -0.12 -4.29
N LYS A 79 9.56 0.09 -4.39
CA LYS A 79 8.83 1.17 -3.73
C LYS A 79 8.00 0.60 -2.58
N SER A 80 7.63 1.50 -1.67
CA SER A 80 6.85 1.13 -0.50
C SER A 80 5.77 2.16 -0.21
N ALA A 81 4.71 1.72 0.46
CA ALA A 81 3.74 2.57 1.12
C ALA A 81 3.63 2.22 2.59
N PHE A 82 3.26 3.22 3.38
CA PHE A 82 2.90 3.05 4.77
C PHE A 82 1.49 3.57 4.97
N ARG A 83 0.64 2.74 5.58
CA ARG A 83 -0.77 3.04 5.78
C ARG A 83 -1.13 2.93 7.25
N VAL A 84 -1.81 3.97 7.74
CA VAL A 84 -2.38 4.00 9.08
C VAL A 84 -3.89 3.93 8.94
N THR A 85 -4.49 2.94 9.60
CA THR A 85 -5.94 2.75 9.63
C THR A 85 -6.44 3.02 11.05
N HIS A 86 -7.59 3.68 11.12
CA HIS A 86 -8.30 3.95 12.36
C HIS A 86 -9.75 3.53 12.19
N ARG A 87 -10.18 2.50 12.93
CA ARG A 87 -11.56 1.99 12.88
C ARG A 87 -12.23 2.17 14.24
N PHE A 88 -13.43 2.74 14.21
CA PHE A 88 -14.30 2.85 15.39
C PHE A 88 -14.83 1.46 15.78
N THR A 89 -14.78 1.14 17.08
CA THR A 89 -15.09 -0.21 17.56
C THR A 89 -16.52 -0.37 18.08
N ARG A 90 -17.20 0.75 18.39
CA ARG A 90 -18.59 0.72 18.84
C ARG A 90 -19.53 0.28 17.73
N SER A 91 -20.42 -0.66 18.04
CA SER A 91 -21.52 -1.05 17.14
C SER A 91 -22.61 0.03 17.12
N LEU A 92 -23.13 0.32 15.93
CA LEU A 92 -24.23 1.30 15.76
C LEU A 92 -25.55 0.83 16.41
N GLY A 93 -25.70 -0.48 16.67
CA GLY A 93 -26.86 -1.04 17.39
C GLY A 93 -26.70 -1.10 18.91
N GLN A 94 -25.59 -0.62 19.46
CA GLN A 94 -25.29 -0.69 20.89
C GLN A 94 -25.86 0.52 21.65
N GLY A 95 -26.87 0.26 22.48
CA GLY A 95 -27.56 1.29 23.27
C GLY A 95 -28.71 1.94 22.50
N ASP A 96 -29.19 3.08 22.97
CA ASP A 96 -30.21 3.89 22.29
C ASP A 96 -29.58 5.00 21.42
N PHE A 97 -30.41 5.68 20.63
CA PHE A 97 -29.97 6.77 19.76
C PHE A 97 -29.31 7.92 20.54
N GLY A 98 -29.81 8.23 21.74
CA GLY A 98 -29.24 9.28 22.58
C GLY A 98 -27.81 8.96 23.01
N SER A 99 -27.56 7.71 23.38
CA SER A 99 -26.22 7.20 23.71
C SER A 99 -25.29 7.23 22.49
N LEU A 100 -25.78 6.84 21.31
CA LEU A 100 -25.00 6.88 20.07
C LEU A 100 -24.64 8.32 19.68
N ALA A 101 -25.58 9.24 19.78
CA ALA A 101 -25.35 10.66 19.50
C ALA A 101 -24.38 11.29 20.51
N SER A 102 -24.46 10.90 21.80
CA SER A 102 -23.56 11.41 22.86
C SER A 102 -22.11 10.96 22.72
N ASP A 103 -21.86 9.87 22.00
CA ASP A 103 -20.53 9.29 21.69
C ASP A 103 -20.13 9.56 20.22
N PHE A 104 -20.79 10.54 19.60
CA PHE A 104 -20.64 10.95 18.21
C PHE A 104 -20.56 9.77 17.22
N PHE A 105 -21.52 8.84 17.34
CA PHE A 105 -21.63 7.64 16.51
C PHE A 105 -20.42 6.69 16.61
N GLY A 106 -19.78 6.66 17.77
CA GLY A 106 -18.60 5.85 18.05
C GLY A 106 -17.28 6.54 17.72
N ILE A 107 -17.32 7.82 17.32
CA ILE A 107 -16.09 8.60 17.07
C ILE A 107 -15.30 8.81 18.36
N ASP A 108 -16.00 8.95 19.49
CA ASP A 108 -15.37 9.13 20.80
C ASP A 108 -15.03 7.78 21.49
N SER A 109 -15.31 6.65 20.81
CA SER A 109 -15.04 5.31 21.31
C SER A 109 -13.58 4.87 21.11
N GLY A 110 -13.19 3.77 21.77
CA GLY A 110 -11.89 3.16 21.57
C GLY A 110 -11.63 2.79 20.10
N ALA A 111 -10.39 2.95 19.66
CA ALA A 111 -9.99 2.72 18.28
C ALA A 111 -9.30 1.38 18.07
N ALA A 112 -9.65 0.68 16.98
CA ALA A 112 -8.81 -0.34 16.39
C ALA A 112 -7.87 0.36 15.41
N ILE A 113 -6.57 0.39 15.75
CA ILE A 113 -5.53 1.05 14.95
C ILE A 113 -4.75 -0.05 14.24
N GLY A 114 -4.59 0.08 12.92
CA GLY A 114 -3.73 -0.80 12.12
C GLY A 114 -2.61 -0.02 11.47
N LEU A 115 -1.38 -0.53 11.57
CA LEU A 115 -0.19 -0.01 10.91
C LEU A 115 0.25 -1.00 9.86
N GLU A 116 0.27 -0.58 8.61
CA GLU A 116 0.64 -1.42 7.47
C GLU A 116 1.86 -0.86 6.75
N TYR A 117 2.77 -1.77 6.41
CA TYR A 117 3.88 -1.50 5.52
C TYR A 117 3.78 -2.45 4.31
N ARG A 118 3.74 -1.86 3.11
CA ARG A 118 3.65 -2.59 1.84
C ARG A 118 4.86 -2.29 0.97
N PHE A 119 5.37 -3.30 0.27
CA PHE A 119 6.60 -3.22 -0.50
C PHE A 119 6.49 -3.97 -1.83
N GLY A 120 6.85 -3.32 -2.93
CA GLY A 120 6.90 -3.92 -4.27
C GLY A 120 8.16 -4.74 -4.45
N LEU A 121 8.05 -6.07 -4.31
CA LEU A 121 9.18 -7.01 -4.42
C LEU A 121 9.74 -7.07 -5.84
N MET A 122 8.83 -7.16 -6.82
CA MET A 122 9.14 -7.24 -8.24
C MET A 122 8.02 -6.59 -9.04
N ARG A 123 8.16 -6.55 -10.37
CA ARG A 123 7.17 -5.88 -11.23
C ARG A 123 5.83 -6.61 -11.11
N GLY A 124 4.80 -5.84 -10.76
CA GLY A 124 3.46 -6.35 -10.47
C GLY A 124 3.36 -7.36 -9.33
N ALA A 125 4.34 -7.42 -8.41
CA ALA A 125 4.23 -8.25 -7.21
C ALA A 125 4.62 -7.47 -5.96
N ASP A 126 3.76 -7.54 -4.97
CA ASP A 126 3.97 -6.84 -3.71
C ASP A 126 3.53 -7.69 -2.53
N VAL A 127 4.05 -7.30 -1.37
CA VAL A 127 3.68 -7.89 -0.08
C VAL A 127 3.45 -6.79 0.94
N GLY A 128 2.58 -7.07 1.89
CA GLY A 128 2.30 -6.19 3.01
C GLY A 128 2.33 -6.93 4.34
N ILE A 129 2.65 -6.18 5.37
CA ILE A 129 2.48 -6.59 6.77
C ILE A 129 1.66 -5.52 7.48
N ARG A 130 0.57 -5.92 8.12
CA ARG A 130 -0.25 -5.03 8.94
C ARG A 130 -0.28 -5.55 10.37
N ARG A 131 -0.11 -4.67 11.34
CA ARG A 131 -0.27 -4.98 12.77
C ARG A 131 -1.31 -4.07 13.39
N THR A 132 -2.21 -4.65 14.17
CA THR A 132 -3.23 -3.92 14.92
C THR A 132 -2.93 -3.86 16.42
N ASN A 133 -3.57 -2.92 17.12
CA ASN A 133 -3.39 -2.70 18.56
C ASN A 133 -3.95 -3.82 19.45
N ASP A 134 -4.78 -4.73 18.90
CA ASP A 134 -5.20 -5.98 19.53
C ASP A 134 -4.20 -7.14 19.32
N ARG A 135 -3.04 -6.85 18.71
CA ARG A 135 -1.95 -7.79 18.38
C ARG A 135 -2.28 -8.75 17.25
N THR A 136 -3.32 -8.52 16.47
CA THR A 136 -3.47 -9.22 15.18
C THR A 136 -2.39 -8.75 14.22
N ILE A 137 -1.82 -9.69 13.48
CA ILE A 137 -0.86 -9.41 12.41
C ILE A 137 -1.42 -10.05 11.14
N GLU A 138 -1.41 -9.29 10.05
CA GLU A 138 -1.76 -9.74 8.72
C GLU A 138 -0.51 -9.75 7.85
N PHE A 139 -0.37 -10.79 7.04
CA PHE A 139 0.49 -10.77 5.86
C PHE A 139 -0.38 -10.78 4.62
N GLU A 140 -0.11 -9.90 3.68
CA GLU A 140 -0.77 -9.84 2.38
C GLU A 140 0.24 -9.98 1.24
N ALA A 141 -0.21 -10.54 0.12
CA ALA A 141 0.55 -10.62 -1.12
C ALA A 141 -0.40 -10.46 -2.31
N GLU A 142 0.05 -9.69 -3.30
CA GLU A 142 -0.67 -9.53 -4.56
C GLU A 142 0.27 -9.74 -5.74
N TYR A 143 -0.23 -10.37 -6.80
CA TYR A 143 0.47 -10.54 -8.06
C TYR A 143 -0.42 -10.24 -9.27
N ASN A 144 -0.03 -9.28 -10.10
CA ASN A 144 -0.76 -8.95 -11.32
C ASN A 144 -0.50 -9.99 -12.41
N LEU A 145 -1.55 -10.70 -12.79
CA LEU A 145 -1.54 -11.66 -13.88
C LEU A 145 -1.74 -10.98 -15.23
N LEU A 146 -2.60 -9.95 -15.27
CA LEU A 146 -2.87 -9.15 -16.46
C LEU A 146 -2.94 -7.67 -16.10
N THR A 147 -2.09 -6.87 -16.72
CA THR A 147 -2.19 -5.41 -16.66
C THR A 147 -3.15 -4.93 -17.74
N GLN A 148 -4.12 -4.09 -17.35
CA GLN A 148 -4.96 -3.41 -18.34
C GLN A 148 -4.09 -2.47 -19.17
N VAL A 149 -4.12 -2.61 -20.49
CA VAL A 149 -3.40 -1.77 -21.43
C VAL A 149 -4.39 -1.24 -22.43
N ARG A 150 -4.44 0.09 -22.58
CA ARG A 150 -5.31 0.75 -23.53
C ARG A 150 -5.11 0.13 -24.93
N ASN A 151 -6.22 -0.34 -25.52
CA ASN A 151 -6.29 -0.97 -26.85
C ASN A 151 -5.66 -2.37 -27.02
N ALA A 152 -5.16 -3.02 -25.96
CA ALA A 152 -4.56 -4.36 -26.07
C ALA A 152 -5.10 -5.36 -25.03
N LYS A 153 -5.24 -4.94 -23.77
CA LYS A 153 -5.77 -5.77 -22.69
C LYS A 153 -6.90 -4.99 -22.01
N PRO A 154 -8.17 -5.36 -22.20
CA PRO A 154 -9.31 -4.54 -21.75
C PRO A 154 -9.62 -4.67 -20.26
N ILE A 155 -8.98 -5.62 -19.57
CA ILE A 155 -9.20 -5.91 -18.15
C ILE A 155 -7.86 -5.98 -17.41
N GLY A 156 -7.87 -5.63 -16.13
CA GLY A 156 -6.84 -5.96 -15.15
C GLY A 156 -7.23 -7.22 -14.38
N LEU A 157 -6.24 -8.02 -14.01
CA LEU A 157 -6.41 -9.21 -13.18
C LEU A 157 -5.21 -9.37 -12.24
N SER A 158 -5.49 -9.50 -10.95
CA SER A 158 -4.51 -9.88 -9.92
C SER A 158 -4.94 -11.15 -9.19
N ALA A 159 -3.97 -11.94 -8.75
CA ALA A 159 -4.13 -12.93 -7.70
C ALA A 159 -3.81 -12.28 -6.34
N PHE A 160 -4.62 -12.60 -5.33
CA PHE A 160 -4.48 -12.07 -3.98
C PHE A 160 -4.43 -13.21 -2.97
N ALA A 161 -3.57 -13.07 -1.97
CA ALA A 161 -3.50 -13.97 -0.83
C ALA A 161 -3.24 -13.16 0.44
N SER A 162 -3.85 -13.58 1.56
CA SER A 162 -3.50 -13.04 2.87
C SER A 162 -3.64 -14.08 3.97
N ILE A 163 -3.09 -13.77 5.13
CA ILE A 163 -3.33 -14.54 6.36
C ILE A 163 -3.29 -13.61 7.57
N ASP A 164 -4.39 -13.63 8.32
CA ASP A 164 -4.47 -13.01 9.64
C ASP A 164 -4.06 -14.01 10.72
N GLY A 165 -3.29 -13.54 11.70
CA GLY A 165 -2.91 -14.28 12.90
C GLY A 165 -3.18 -13.49 14.16
N THR A 166 -4.08 -13.95 15.02
CA THR A 166 -4.42 -13.26 16.26
C THR A 166 -3.33 -13.44 17.32
N ASN A 167 -3.25 -12.47 18.25
CA ASN A 167 -2.32 -12.49 19.39
C ASN A 167 -0.85 -12.75 19.01
N ASN A 168 -0.36 -12.07 17.97
CA ASN A 168 0.95 -12.25 17.35
C ASN A 168 1.14 -13.67 16.76
N PHE A 169 0.17 -14.15 15.98
CA PHE A 169 0.18 -15.49 15.35
C PHE A 169 0.23 -16.66 16.35
N ARG A 170 -0.43 -16.55 17.50
CA ARG A 170 -0.39 -17.59 18.55
C ARG A 170 -1.69 -18.35 18.78
N ASP A 171 -2.81 -17.81 18.31
CA ASP A 171 -4.13 -18.37 18.65
C ASP A 171 -4.87 -18.88 17.42
N SER A 172 -5.42 -17.97 16.60
CA SER A 172 -6.22 -18.32 15.42
C SER A 172 -5.64 -17.74 14.15
N TYR A 173 -5.86 -18.46 13.04
CA TYR A 173 -5.37 -18.08 11.72
C TYR A 173 -6.53 -18.03 10.72
N SER A 174 -6.56 -16.99 9.89
CA SER A 174 -7.60 -16.82 8.87
C SER A 174 -6.95 -16.54 7.51
N PRO A 175 -6.50 -17.59 6.79
CA PRO A 175 -5.96 -17.41 5.45
C PRO A 175 -7.06 -17.08 4.44
N ALA A 176 -6.74 -16.24 3.46
CA ALA A 176 -7.62 -15.86 2.37
C ALA A 176 -6.93 -15.98 1.02
N LEU A 177 -7.72 -16.32 -0.01
CA LEU A 177 -7.29 -16.39 -1.40
C LEU A 177 -8.37 -15.76 -2.28
N GLY A 178 -7.97 -14.97 -3.26
CA GLY A 178 -8.92 -14.36 -4.18
C GLY A 178 -8.29 -13.88 -5.46
N VAL A 179 -9.14 -13.26 -6.27
CA VAL A 179 -8.71 -12.52 -7.46
C VAL A 179 -9.30 -11.13 -7.43
N VAL A 180 -8.60 -10.19 -8.05
CA VAL A 180 -9.03 -8.79 -8.21
C VAL A 180 -9.17 -8.54 -9.68
N LEU A 181 -10.38 -8.22 -10.12
CA LEU A 181 -10.68 -7.89 -11.50
C LEU A 181 -10.89 -6.39 -11.61
N SER A 182 -10.35 -5.76 -12.65
CA SER A 182 -10.64 -4.36 -12.91
C SER A 182 -10.96 -4.09 -14.37
N ARG A 183 -11.75 -3.04 -14.59
CA ARG A 183 -11.99 -2.49 -15.92
C ARG A 183 -12.13 -0.99 -15.86
N THR A 184 -11.20 -0.29 -16.52
CA THR A 184 -11.33 1.14 -16.78
C THR A 184 -12.32 1.40 -17.93
N LEU A 185 -13.34 2.21 -17.65
CA LEU A 185 -14.41 2.59 -18.57
C LEU A 185 -14.09 3.95 -19.21
N GLY A 186 -13.24 3.92 -20.24
CA GLY A 186 -12.85 5.12 -20.99
C GLY A 186 -12.14 6.14 -20.10
N ARG A 187 -12.75 7.32 -19.92
CA ARG A 187 -12.25 8.39 -19.04
C ARG A 187 -13.11 8.59 -17.79
N ALA A 188 -14.18 7.83 -17.64
CA ALA A 188 -15.21 8.05 -16.60
C ALA A 188 -14.80 7.46 -15.25
N GLY A 189 -14.07 6.34 -15.25
CA GLY A 189 -13.71 5.67 -14.01
C GLY A 189 -13.25 4.23 -14.20
N THR A 190 -12.99 3.56 -13.08
CA THR A 190 -12.60 2.15 -13.02
C THR A 190 -13.55 1.41 -12.10
N VAL A 191 -13.96 0.21 -12.52
CA VAL A 191 -14.79 -0.72 -11.75
C VAL A 191 -13.94 -1.90 -11.32
N TYR A 192 -14.18 -2.41 -10.12
CA TYR A 192 -13.48 -3.52 -9.48
C TYR A 192 -14.47 -4.60 -9.02
N VAL A 193 -14.05 -5.85 -9.11
CA VAL A 193 -14.78 -7.03 -8.61
C VAL A 193 -13.79 -7.99 -7.95
N ASP A 194 -14.04 -8.31 -6.68
CA ASP A 194 -13.05 -8.99 -5.83
C ASP A 194 -13.67 -10.23 -5.17
N PRO A 195 -13.78 -11.37 -5.88
CA PRO A 195 -14.16 -12.63 -5.27
C PRO A 195 -13.00 -13.17 -4.41
N ILE A 196 -13.26 -13.30 -3.11
CA ILE A 196 -12.26 -13.75 -2.12
C ILE A 196 -12.89 -14.84 -1.25
N TRP A 197 -12.21 -15.97 -1.14
CA TRP A 197 -12.52 -16.99 -0.15
C TRP A 197 -11.64 -16.78 1.08
N VAL A 198 -12.24 -16.88 2.26
CA VAL A 198 -11.60 -16.71 3.56
C VAL A 198 -11.87 -17.95 4.41
N ASN A 199 -10.81 -18.62 4.85
CA ASN A 199 -10.93 -19.69 5.83
C ASN A 199 -10.97 -19.14 7.25
N ASN A 200 -11.69 -19.81 8.15
CA ASN A 200 -11.78 -19.44 9.56
C ASN A 200 -12.17 -17.96 9.75
N SER A 201 -13.23 -17.55 9.08
CA SER A 201 -13.76 -16.18 9.08
C SER A 201 -14.39 -15.76 10.42
N ASN A 202 -14.66 -16.72 11.31
CA ASN A 202 -15.08 -16.48 12.69
C ASN A 202 -14.06 -17.10 13.68
N PRO A 203 -12.98 -16.38 14.02
CA PRO A 203 -11.92 -16.90 14.90
C PRO A 203 -12.32 -16.98 16.39
N LEU A 204 -13.46 -16.41 16.78
CA LEU A 204 -13.99 -16.44 18.15
C LEU A 204 -15.47 -16.86 18.15
N PRO A 205 -15.80 -18.10 17.75
CA PRO A 205 -17.18 -18.52 17.60
C PRO A 205 -17.87 -18.62 18.96
N SER A 206 -19.05 -17.99 19.09
CA SER A 206 -19.94 -18.19 20.24
C SER A 206 -20.70 -19.53 20.18
N VAL A 207 -20.75 -20.16 19.00
CA VAL A 207 -21.37 -21.45 18.73
C VAL A 207 -20.46 -22.23 17.79
N LEU A 208 -20.17 -23.50 18.11
CA LEU A 208 -19.42 -24.39 17.23
C LEU A 208 -20.22 -24.62 15.94
N ALA A 209 -19.64 -24.30 14.80
CA ALA A 209 -20.22 -24.53 13.47
C ALA A 209 -19.24 -25.37 12.64
N ASP A 210 -19.77 -26.32 11.88
CA ASP A 210 -18.98 -27.23 11.04
C ASP A 210 -18.34 -26.50 9.84
N ASN A 211 -18.94 -25.38 9.41
CA ASN A 211 -18.41 -24.51 8.36
C ASN A 211 -17.99 -23.17 8.98
N ASN A 212 -16.72 -22.80 8.79
CA ASN A 212 -16.15 -21.55 9.29
C ASN A 212 -15.43 -20.76 8.20
N ASP A 213 -15.67 -21.08 6.94
CA ASP A 213 -15.18 -20.33 5.79
C ASP A 213 -16.28 -19.42 5.22
N SER A 214 -15.85 -18.33 4.61
CA SER A 214 -16.72 -17.34 3.97
C SER A 214 -16.25 -17.08 2.54
N PHE A 215 -17.20 -16.92 1.64
CA PHE A 215 -16.94 -16.36 0.32
C PHE A 215 -17.45 -14.92 0.29
N LEU A 216 -16.56 -13.99 -0.07
CA LEU A 216 -16.80 -12.57 -0.13
C LEU A 216 -16.78 -12.12 -1.60
N LEU A 217 -17.68 -11.19 -1.93
CA LEU A 217 -17.70 -10.52 -3.22
C LEU A 217 -17.58 -9.02 -2.99
N GLY A 218 -16.40 -8.47 -3.25
CA GLY A 218 -16.15 -7.03 -3.26
C GLY A 218 -16.61 -6.39 -4.58
N LEU A 219 -17.20 -5.20 -4.49
CA LEU A 219 -17.54 -4.37 -5.65
C LEU A 219 -17.08 -2.94 -5.36
N GLY A 220 -16.25 -2.39 -6.24
CA GLY A 220 -15.68 -1.06 -6.07
C GLY A 220 -15.78 -0.24 -7.35
N THR A 221 -15.93 1.08 -7.21
CA THR A 221 -15.81 1.99 -8.35
C THR A 221 -15.04 3.23 -7.97
N ARG A 222 -14.15 3.70 -8.85
CA ARG A 222 -13.58 5.04 -8.80
C ARG A 222 -14.15 5.86 -9.96
N LEU A 223 -14.84 6.96 -9.65
CA LEU A 223 -15.42 7.89 -10.62
C LEU A 223 -14.58 9.18 -10.66
N ARG A 224 -14.59 9.85 -11.82
CA ARG A 224 -13.94 11.15 -12.02
C ARG A 224 -14.93 12.19 -12.52
#